data_AF-A0A699TW07-F1
#
_entry.id   AF-A0A699TW07-F1
#
_cell.length_a   1.000
_cell.length_b   1.000
_cell.length_c   1.000
_cell.angle_alpha   90.00
_cell.angle_beta   90.00
_cell.angle_gamma   90.00
#
_symmetry.space_group_name_H-M   'P 1'
#
loop_
_entity.id
_entity.type
_entity.pdbx_description
1 polymer ?
#
loop_
_entity_poly.entity_id
_entity_poly.type
_entity_poly.pdbx_seq_one_letter_code
_entity_poly.pdbx_strand_id
1 'polypeptide(L)'
;DPAGIVYKDLDEQPRLMRANELYKFSDETLQAVRDELHHRIPNFSLGFNKEMPLRKWSKVDVRILKLMVELTDKQLLERRIIKNLERLVGAQELEMDYRLMQRTI
;
A
#
# COMPACT_ATOMS: atom_id res chain seq x y z
N ASP A 1 -12.55 7.91 12.68
CA ASP A 1 -11.10 8.10 12.78
C ASP A 1 -10.38 7.26 11.73
N PRO A 2 -9.38 7.79 11.00
CA PRO A 2 -8.58 6.98 10.10
C PRO A 2 -7.81 5.95 10.93
N ALA A 3 -7.87 4.68 10.50
CA ALA A 3 -7.12 3.61 11.14
C ALA A 3 -5.63 3.98 11.15
N GLY A 4 -5.04 3.93 12.34
CA GLY A 4 -3.64 4.24 12.56
C GLY A 4 -3.00 3.19 13.44
N ILE A 5 -1.74 2.91 13.17
CA ILE A 5 -0.94 1.93 13.89
C ILE A 5 0.12 2.68 14.67
N VAL A 6 0.15 2.49 15.98
CA VAL A 6 1.24 2.96 16.81
C VAL A 6 2.37 1.94 16.76
N TYR A 7 3.55 2.37 16.36
CA TYR A 7 4.78 1.58 16.37
C TYR A 7 5.89 2.39 17.04
N LYS A 8 6.99 1.74 17.41
CA LYS A 8 8.19 2.43 17.87
C LYS A 8 9.15 2.58 16.70
N ASP A 9 9.73 3.75 16.52
CA ASP A 9 10.82 3.95 15.56
C ASP A 9 12.16 3.42 16.09
N LEU A 10 13.24 3.67 15.34
CA LEU A 10 14.59 3.25 15.70
C LEU A 10 15.09 3.90 17.01
N ASP A 11 14.55 5.06 17.38
CA ASP A 11 14.85 5.80 18.62
C ASP A 11 13.87 5.45 19.76
N GLU A 12 13.11 4.36 19.60
CA GLU A 12 12.04 3.89 20.49
C GLU A 12 10.87 4.85 20.72
N GLN A 13 10.76 5.92 19.92
CA GLN A 13 9.68 6.89 20.05
C GLN A 13 8.39 6.35 19.44
N PRO A 14 7.23 6.52 20.13
CA PRO A 14 5.95 6.10 19.59
C PRO A 14 5.60 6.96 18.37
N ARG A 15 5.54 6.33 17.20
CA ARG A 15 5.04 6.91 15.96
C ARG A 15 3.69 6.33 15.63
N LEU A 16 2.78 7.19 15.18
CA LEU A 16 1.49 6.79 14.65
C LEU A 16 1.58 6.80 13.14
N MET A 17 1.66 5.62 12.52
CA MET A 17 1.46 5.49 11.09
C MET A 17 -0.03 5.55 10.79
N ARG A 18 -0.48 6.58 10.11
CA ARG A 18 -1.89 6.66 9.70
C ARG A 18 -2.07 6.14 8.29
N ALA A 19 -3.21 5.50 8.01
CA ALA A 19 -3.54 5.05 6.66
C ALA A 19 -3.45 6.19 5.62
N ASN A 20 -3.85 7.39 6.01
CA ASN A 20 -3.76 8.59 5.19
C ASN A 20 -2.34 9.15 5.03
N GLU A 21 -1.28 8.46 5.46
CA GLU A 21 0.12 8.82 5.16
C GLU A 21 0.75 7.89 4.14
N LEU A 22 0.12 6.75 3.85
CA LEU A 22 0.59 5.80 2.83
C LEU A 22 0.64 6.41 1.43
N TYR A 23 -0.15 7.47 1.18
CA TYR A 23 -0.11 8.20 -0.08
C TYR A 23 1.26 8.82 -0.41
N LYS A 24 2.14 9.02 0.58
CA LYS A 24 3.47 9.61 0.39
C LYS A 24 4.45 8.63 -0.29
N PHE A 25 4.17 7.34 -0.27
CA PHE A 25 5.04 6.32 -0.84
C PHE A 25 4.68 5.99 -2.29
N SER A 26 5.66 5.61 -3.10
CA SER A 26 5.43 5.16 -4.48
C SER A 26 4.71 3.80 -4.52
N ASP A 27 4.10 3.45 -5.66
CA ASP A 27 3.49 2.12 -5.85
C ASP A 27 4.53 1.01 -5.73
N GLU A 28 5.74 1.22 -6.26
CA GLU A 28 6.85 0.28 -6.18
C GLU A 28 7.26 0.03 -4.73
N THR A 29 7.38 1.09 -3.93
CA THR A 29 7.69 0.98 -2.50
C THR A 29 6.59 0.25 -1.73
N LEU A 30 5.32 0.58 -1.99
CA LEU A 30 4.18 -0.08 -1.36
C LEU A 30 4.11 -1.57 -1.73
N GLN A 31 4.36 -1.91 -2.99
CA GLN A 31 4.40 -3.30 -3.46
C GLN A 31 5.55 -4.08 -2.80
N ALA A 32 6.75 -3.50 -2.74
CA ALA A 32 7.89 -4.13 -2.07
C ALA A 32 7.62 -4.41 -0.58
N VAL A 33 7.06 -3.43 0.14
CA VAL A 33 6.67 -3.60 1.55
C VAL A 33 5.62 -4.70 1.70
N ARG A 34 4.58 -4.70 0.86
CA ARG A 34 3.51 -5.70 0.87
C ARG A 34 4.06 -7.11 0.68
N ASP A 35 4.96 -7.30 -0.27
CA ASP A 35 5.50 -8.62 -0.62
C ASP A 35 6.45 -9.12 0.48
N GLU A 36 7.27 -8.24 1.05
CA GLU A 36 8.13 -8.56 2.19
C GLU A 36 7.30 -9.01 3.40
N LEU A 37 6.24 -8.27 3.73
CA LEU A 37 5.35 -8.62 4.84
C LEU A 37 4.61 -9.95 4.59
N HIS A 38 4.13 -10.19 3.36
CA HIS A 38 3.53 -11.47 3.00
C HIS A 38 4.48 -12.64 3.16
N HIS A 39 5.77 -12.46 2.83
CA HIS A 39 6.77 -13.51 3.01
C HIS A 39 7.10 -13.75 4.49
N ARG A 40 7.18 -12.69 5.30
CA ARG A 40 7.59 -12.79 6.72
C ARG A 40 6.47 -13.25 7.66
N ILE A 41 5.21 -12.85 7.44
CA ILE A 41 4.08 -13.17 8.33
C ILE A 41 3.91 -14.69 8.60
N PRO A 42 3.98 -15.56 7.59
CA PRO A 42 3.94 -17.02 7.79
C PRO A 42 5.10 -17.53 8.65
N ASN A 43 6.32 -17.02 8.41
CA ASN A 43 7.51 -17.41 9.18
C ASN A 43 7.33 -17.10 10.67
N PHE A 44 6.72 -15.95 11.01
CA PHE A 44 6.36 -15.61 12.38
C PHE A 44 5.35 -16.59 12.99
N SER A 45 4.33 -16.98 12.22
CA SER A 45 3.30 -17.93 12.67
C SER A 45 3.87 -19.32 12.98
N LEU A 46 4.97 -19.67 12.31
CA LEU A 46 5.71 -20.93 12.48
C LEU A 46 6.88 -20.83 13.46
N GLY A 47 7.15 -19.65 14.04
CA GLY A 47 8.23 -19.42 15.00
C GLY A 47 9.63 -19.28 14.40
N PHE A 48 9.75 -19.17 13.07
CA PHE A 48 11.03 -19.03 12.37
C PHE A 48 11.45 -17.56 12.23
N ASN A 49 12.07 -17.01 13.29
CA ASN A 49 12.42 -15.58 13.36
C ASN A 49 13.93 -15.33 13.42
N LYS A 50 14.69 -15.90 12.49
CA LYS A 50 16.16 -15.85 12.50
C LYS A 50 16.73 -14.43 12.32
N GLU A 51 15.98 -13.54 11.67
CA GLU A 51 16.42 -12.17 11.34
C GLU A 51 16.10 -11.11 12.40
N MET A 52 15.37 -11.45 13.47
CA MET A 52 15.08 -10.51 14.56
C MET A 52 15.53 -11.06 15.91
N PRO A 53 16.82 -10.90 16.24
CA PRO A 53 17.39 -11.40 17.49
C PRO A 53 16.99 -10.59 18.73
N LEU A 54 16.39 -9.41 18.58
CA LEU A 54 16.22 -8.45 19.68
C LEU A 54 15.03 -8.76 20.61
N ARG A 55 13.92 -9.32 20.11
CA ARG A 55 12.83 -9.83 20.97
C ARG A 55 11.89 -10.81 20.26
N LYS A 56 11.17 -11.62 21.04
CA LYS A 56 10.10 -12.50 20.54
C LYS A 56 8.90 -11.68 20.08
N TRP A 57 8.44 -11.94 18.86
CA TRP A 57 7.23 -11.33 18.30
C TRP A 57 5.98 -11.79 19.06
N SER A 58 5.08 -10.85 19.34
CA SER A 58 3.79 -11.12 19.99
C SER A 58 2.68 -11.34 18.96
N LYS A 59 1.56 -11.93 19.39
CA LYS A 59 0.34 -11.99 18.57
C LYS A 59 -0.18 -10.60 18.17
N VAL A 60 0.14 -9.55 18.94
CA VAL A 60 -0.20 -8.16 18.63
C VAL A 60 0.60 -7.70 17.41
N ASP A 61 1.91 -7.96 17.41
CA ASP A 61 2.81 -7.54 16.33
C ASP A 61 2.37 -8.18 14.99
N VAL A 62 2.01 -9.47 14.99
CA VAL A 62 1.49 -10.16 13.79
C VAL A 62 0.17 -9.53 13.31
N ARG A 63 -0.74 -9.16 14.22
CA ARG A 63 -1.99 -8.47 13.83
C ARG A 63 -1.71 -7.10 13.22
N ILE A 64 -0.76 -6.36 13.78
CA ILE A 64 -0.32 -5.06 13.25
C ILE A 64 0.22 -5.22 11.82
N LEU A 65 1.09 -6.21 11.57
CA LEU A 65 1.61 -6.44 10.22
C LEU A 65 0.53 -6.82 9.21
N LYS A 66 -0.44 -7.65 9.62
CA LYS A 66 -1.58 -7.97 8.75
C LYS A 66 -2.39 -6.73 8.40
N LEU A 67 -2.63 -5.85 9.38
CA LEU A 67 -3.31 -4.58 9.15
C LEU A 67 -2.51 -3.67 8.20
N MET A 68 -1.18 -3.64 8.31
CA MET A 68 -0.32 -2.90 7.37
C MET A 68 -0.45 -3.39 5.93
N VAL A 69 -0.51 -4.71 5.74
CA VAL A 69 -0.76 -5.34 4.43
C VAL A 69 -2.12 -4.92 3.88
N GLU A 70 -3.18 -5.01 4.68
CA GLU A 70 -4.54 -4.63 4.28
C GLU A 70 -4.62 -3.14 3.87
N LEU A 71 -3.99 -2.26 4.65
CA LEU A 71 -3.95 -0.82 4.33
C LEU A 71 -3.17 -0.53 3.04
N THR A 72 -2.09 -1.27 2.80
CA THR A 72 -1.28 -1.15 1.58
C THR A 72 -2.05 -1.65 0.35
N ASP A 73 -2.72 -2.80 0.46
CA ASP A 73 -3.59 -3.35 -0.59
C ASP A 73 -4.69 -2.36 -0.97
N LYS A 74 -5.33 -1.75 0.02
CA LYS A 74 -6.35 -0.73 -0.20
C LYS A 74 -5.79 0.48 -0.95
N GLN A 75 -4.64 1.01 -0.52
CA GLN A 75 -4.01 2.17 -1.16
C GLN A 75 -3.63 1.88 -2.62
N LEU A 76 -3.08 0.70 -2.90
CA LEU A 76 -2.74 0.27 -4.26
C LEU A 76 -3.99 0.10 -5.14
N LEU A 77 -5.06 -0.47 -4.59
CA LEU A 77 -6.33 -0.62 -5.30
C LEU A 77 -6.94 0.74 -5.67
N GLU A 78 -7.00 1.67 -4.73
CA GLU A 78 -7.52 3.03 -4.97
C GLU A 78 -6.73 3.73 -6.09
N ARG A 79 -5.39 3.65 -6.05
CA ARG A 79 -4.53 4.23 -7.10
C ARG A 79 -4.73 3.56 -8.46
N ARG A 80 -4.90 2.24 -8.48
CA ARG A 80 -5.19 1.50 -9.72
C ARG A 80 -6.52 1.91 -10.34
N ILE A 81 -7.55 2.13 -9.51
CA ILE A 81 -8.86 2.61 -9.97
C ILE A 81 -8.72 4.01 -10.59
N ILE A 82 -8.04 4.94 -9.90
CA ILE A 82 -7.84 6.32 -10.40
C ILE A 82 -7.11 6.30 -11.75
N LYS A 83 -5.99 5.57 -11.88
CA LYS A 83 -5.25 5.48 -13.15
C LYS A 83 -6.09 4.91 -14.30
N ASN A 84 -6.95 3.94 -14.02
CA ASN A 84 -7.86 3.38 -15.02
C ASN A 84 -8.92 4.39 -15.46
N LEU A 85 -9.45 5.18 -14.52
CA LEU A 85 -10.40 6.25 -14.82
C LEU A 85 -9.75 7.38 -15.64
N GLU A 86 -8.54 7.81 -15.27
CA GLU A 86 -7.76 8.79 -16.03
C GLU A 86 -7.53 8.31 -17.47
N ARG A 87 -7.17 7.03 -17.66
CA ARG A 87 -6.99 6.44 -18.99
C ARG A 87 -8.30 6.39 -19.79
N LEU A 88 -9.43 6.13 -19.14
CA LEU A 88 -10.74 6.09 -19.79
C LEU A 88 -11.15 7.50 -20.26
N VAL A 89 -11.00 8.51 -19.40
CA VAL A 89 -11.32 9.90 -19.73
C VAL A 89 -10.41 10.40 -20.85
N GLY A 90 -9.10 10.17 -20.77
CA GLY A 90 -8.16 10.58 -21.82
C GLY A 90 -8.40 9.88 -23.16
N ALA A 91 -8.80 8.60 -23.16
CA ALA A 91 -9.17 7.89 -24.39
C ALA A 91 -10.44 8.47 -25.03
N GLN A 92 -11.41 8.89 -24.21
CA GLN A 92 -12.64 9.54 -24.69
C GLN A 92 -12.34 10.90 -25.33
N GLU A 93 -11.46 11.71 -24.74
CA GLU A 93 -11.03 12.98 -25.33
C GLU A 93 -10.38 12.77 -26.72
N LEU A 94 -9.44 11.82 -26.83
CA LEU A 94 -8.81 11.47 -28.11
C LEU A 94 -9.82 11.00 -29.17
N GLU A 95 -10.81 10.20 -28.78
CA GLU A 95 -11.88 9.75 -29.69
C GLU A 95 -12.75 10.92 -30.15
N MET A 96 -13.12 11.84 -29.26
CA MET A 96 -13.90 13.04 -29.63
C MET A 96 -13.13 13.95 -30.58
N ASP A 97 -11.85 14.20 -30.31
CA ASP A 97 -10.99 15.00 -31.19
C ASP A 97 -10.88 14.39 -32.59
N TYR A 98 -10.72 13.07 -32.68
CA TYR A 98 -10.70 12.36 -33.95
C TYR A 98 -12.03 12.51 -34.73
N ARG A 99 -13.18 12.37 -34.05
CA ARG A 99 -14.50 12.55 -34.67
C ARG A 99 -14.74 13.99 -35.14
N LEU A 100 -14.19 14.98 -34.44
CA LEU A 100 -14.26 16.39 -34.87
C LEU A 100 -13.40 16.63 -36.12
N MET A 101 -12.20 16.08 -36.18
CA MET A 101 -11.34 16.18 -37.37
C MET A 101 -12.00 15.58 -38.63
N GLN A 102 -12.65 14.42 -38.51
CA GLN A 102 -13.34 13.77 -39.64
C GLN A 102 -14.56 14.55 -40.17
N ARG A 103 -15.15 15.46 -39.39
CA ARG A 103 -16.31 16.27 -39.81
C ARG A 103 -15.93 17.59 -40.47
N THR A 104 -14.67 17.98 -40.36
CA THR A 104 -14.16 19.27 -40.85
C THR A 104 -13.52 19.14 -42.24
N ILE A 105 -13.42 17.92 -42.77
CA ILE A 105 -12.99 17.56 -44.14
C ILE A 105 -14.24 17.28 -44.98
#